data_AF-A0A7J6U548-F1
#
_entry.id   AF-A0A7J6U548-F1
#
_cell.length_a   1.000
_cell.length_b   1.000
_cell.length_c   1.000
_cell.angle_alpha   90.00
_cell.angle_beta   90.00
_cell.angle_gamma   90.00
#
_symmetry.space_group_name_H-M   'P 1'
#
loop_
_entity.id
_entity.type
_entity.pdbx_description
1 polymer ?
#
loop_
_entity_poly.entity_id
_entity_poly.type
_entity_poly.pdbx_seq_one_letter_code
_entity_poly.pdbx_strand_id
1 'polypeptide(L)'
;MPSVSTLVHTFRGIIAWDCAAIAAHRKVDMNPATHPEGYIDFAFISPHKLLGGPGTSGILLCKKKRQTNSIPTICGGGTVEFVSSRGHYYISDLEEREEAG
;
A
#
# COMPACT_ATOMS: atom_id res chain seq x y z
N MET A 1 15.81 8.53 -1.88
CA MET A 1 14.69 7.96 -1.11
C MET A 1 15.16 7.40 0.23
N PRO A 2 16.15 6.47 0.32
CA PRO A 2 16.47 5.81 1.60
C PRO A 2 16.90 6.75 2.73
N SER A 3 17.77 7.73 2.44
CA SER A 3 18.24 8.69 3.47
C SER A 3 17.12 9.56 4.04
N VAL A 4 16.16 9.96 3.20
CA VAL A 4 14.98 10.72 3.65
C VAL A 4 14.06 9.83 4.47
N SER A 5 13.81 8.60 4.04
CA SER A 5 13.06 7.62 4.84
C SER A 5 13.70 7.40 6.21
N THR A 6 15.02 7.22 6.29
CA THR A 6 15.76 7.06 7.55
C THR A 6 15.56 8.27 8.48
N LEU A 7 15.63 9.49 7.93
CA LEU A 7 15.41 10.70 8.71
C LEU A 7 14.00 10.75 9.28
N VAL A 8 12.98 10.48 8.46
CA VAL A 8 11.58 10.45 8.91
C VAL A 8 11.37 9.41 10.01
N HIS A 9 11.92 8.21 9.85
CA HIS A 9 11.81 7.14 10.86
C HIS A 9 12.55 7.45 12.15
N THR A 10 13.66 8.21 12.10
CA THR A 10 14.38 8.68 13.30
C THR A 10 13.45 9.51 14.20
N PHE A 11 12.51 10.25 13.60
CA PHE A 11 11.49 11.01 14.32
C PHE A 11 10.15 10.25 14.46
N ARG A 12 10.16 8.92 14.31
CA ARG A 12 8.97 8.04 14.39
C ARG A 12 7.87 8.40 13.39
N GLY A 13 8.22 9.08 12.32
CA GLY A 13 7.30 9.38 11.23
C GLY A 13 6.96 8.14 10.40
N ILE A 14 5.98 8.32 9.52
CA ILE A 14 5.57 7.36 8.51
C ILE A 14 5.85 8.00 7.16
N ILE A 15 6.43 7.25 6.22
CA ILE A 15 6.76 7.78 4.90
C ILE A 15 5.96 7.15 3.76
N ALA A 16 5.36 8.02 2.95
CA ALA A 16 4.58 7.68 1.78
C ALA A 16 5.24 8.33 0.55
N TRP A 17 5.70 7.50 -0.39
CA TRP A 17 6.35 7.98 -1.62
C TRP A 17 5.40 7.89 -2.81
N ASP A 18 5.17 9.03 -3.47
CA ASP A 18 4.63 9.02 -4.83
C ASP A 18 5.73 8.55 -5.80
N CYS A 19 5.54 7.34 -6.32
CA CYS A 19 6.45 6.70 -7.26
C CYS A 19 5.91 6.70 -8.69
N ALA A 20 4.86 7.48 -9.01
CA ALA A 20 4.19 7.45 -10.30
C ALA A 20 5.13 7.71 -11.48
N ALA A 21 6.09 8.62 -11.34
CA ALA A 21 7.10 8.90 -12.37
C ALA A 21 8.35 8.01 -12.22
N ILE A 22 8.85 7.82 -11.00
CA ILE A 22 10.14 7.16 -10.79
C ILE A 22 10.10 5.65 -11.04
N ALA A 23 8.94 5.01 -10.86
CA ALA A 23 8.78 3.57 -11.01
C ALA A 23 9.08 3.08 -12.44
N ALA A 24 8.93 3.94 -13.46
CA ALA A 24 9.30 3.65 -14.84
C ALA A 24 10.82 3.63 -15.08
N HIS A 25 11.59 4.31 -14.21
CA HIS A 25 13.00 4.60 -14.44
C HIS A 25 13.93 3.94 -13.44
N ARG A 26 13.45 3.63 -12.23
CA ARG A 26 14.24 3.00 -11.17
C ARG A 26 13.40 2.01 -10.39
N LYS A 27 14.07 0.98 -9.88
CA LYS A 27 13.47 0.02 -8.95
C LYS A 27 13.00 0.77 -7.69
N VAL A 28 11.71 0.62 -7.37
CA VAL A 28 11.16 1.03 -6.07
C VAL A 28 11.50 -0.04 -5.06
N ASP A 29 12.61 0.13 -4.35
CA ASP A 29 13.05 -0.81 -3.31
C ASP A 29 12.42 -0.45 -1.96
N MET A 30 11.43 -1.25 -1.54
CA MET A 30 10.75 -1.08 -0.26
C MET A 30 11.65 -1.37 0.95
N ASN A 31 12.74 -2.13 0.76
CA ASN A 31 13.62 -2.63 1.82
C ASN A 31 15.10 -2.57 1.39
N PRO A 32 15.67 -1.37 1.21
CA PRO A 32 17.04 -1.22 0.74
C PRO A 32 18.03 -1.81 1.76
N ALA A 33 18.74 -2.88 1.38
CA ALA A 33 19.66 -3.59 2.28
C ALA A 33 20.79 -2.71 2.85
N THR A 34 21.23 -1.69 2.10
CA THR A 34 22.27 -0.75 2.53
C THR A 34 21.78 0.27 3.56
N HIS A 35 20.46 0.43 3.71
CA HIS A 35 19.84 1.38 4.64
C HIS A 35 18.67 0.69 5.33
N PRO A 36 18.92 -0.13 6.38
CA PRO A 36 17.87 -0.90 7.05
C PRO A 36 16.71 -0.05 7.57
N GLU A 37 16.99 1.15 8.10
CA GLU A 37 15.98 2.13 8.53
C GLU A 37 15.49 3.03 7.39
N GLY A 38 16.00 2.86 6.18
CA GLY A 38 15.62 3.60 4.97
C GLY A 38 14.46 2.98 4.20
N TYR A 39 13.68 2.09 4.83
CA TYR A 39 12.55 1.42 4.22
C TYR A 39 11.45 2.39 3.79
N ILE A 40 10.51 1.91 2.97
CA ILE A 40 9.33 2.67 2.57
C ILE A 40 8.12 2.05 3.27
N ASP A 41 7.28 2.87 3.91
CA ASP A 41 6.02 2.38 4.49
C ASP A 41 4.96 2.20 3.41
N PHE A 42 4.82 3.19 2.52
CA PHE A 42 3.87 3.19 1.41
C PHE A 42 4.51 3.71 0.12
N ALA A 43 4.21 3.08 -1.01
CA ALA A 43 4.59 3.57 -2.34
C ALA A 43 3.41 3.51 -3.31
N PHE A 44 3.15 4.62 -3.99
CA PHE A 44 2.08 4.76 -4.98
C PHE A 44 2.65 4.66 -6.39
N ILE A 45 2.14 3.75 -7.21
CA ILE A 45 2.59 3.55 -8.59
C ILE A 45 1.40 3.78 -9.53
N SER A 46 1.69 4.39 -10.69
CA SER A 46 0.71 4.65 -11.74
C SER A 46 1.06 3.86 -13.00
N PRO A 47 0.62 2.59 -13.14
CA PRO A 47 0.94 1.76 -14.30
C PRO A 47 0.61 2.38 -15.65
N HIS A 48 -0.39 3.27 -15.73
CA HIS A 48 -0.72 4.01 -16.96
C HIS A 48 0.37 4.98 -17.42
N LYS A 49 1.36 5.32 -16.57
CA LYS A 49 2.58 6.05 -16.93
C LYS A 49 3.73 5.10 -17.32
N LEU A 50 3.50 3.80 -17.24
CA LEU A 50 4.37 2.72 -17.70
C LEU A 50 3.70 2.01 -18.89
N LEU A 51 3.77 0.68 -18.93
CA LEU A 51 3.18 -0.17 -19.98
C LEU A 51 1.67 -0.41 -19.81
N GLY A 52 1.05 0.07 -18.72
CA GLY A 52 -0.35 -0.21 -18.40
C GLY A 52 -1.35 0.48 -19.34
N GLY A 53 -0.97 1.54 -20.06
CA GLY A 53 -1.90 2.29 -20.92
C GLY A 53 -3.01 3.03 -20.14
N PRO A 54 -3.82 3.86 -20.82
CA PRO A 54 -4.89 4.63 -20.19
C PRO A 54 -5.95 3.73 -19.51
N GLY A 55 -6.39 4.11 -18.32
CA GLY A 55 -7.46 3.41 -17.58
C GLY A 55 -6.98 2.27 -16.67
N THR A 56 -5.69 1.94 -16.66
CA THR A 56 -5.17 0.90 -15.76
C THR A 56 -5.13 1.35 -14.30
N SER A 57 -5.54 0.44 -13.41
CA SER A 57 -5.57 0.62 -11.95
C SER A 57 -4.21 1.08 -11.41
N GLY A 58 -4.25 1.93 -10.39
CA GLY A 58 -3.06 2.27 -9.60
C GLY A 58 -2.62 1.08 -8.75
N ILE A 59 -1.35 1.09 -8.32
CA ILE A 59 -0.82 0.08 -7.39
C ILE A 59 -0.38 0.80 -6.12
N LEU A 60 -0.85 0.33 -4.96
CA LEU A 60 -0.37 0.73 -3.64
C LEU A 60 0.45 -0.40 -3.03
N LEU A 61 1.75 -0.16 -2.82
CA LEU A 61 2.59 -1.04 -2.03
C LEU A 61 2.54 -0.58 -0.57
N CYS A 62 2.20 -1.47 0.34
CA CYS A 62 2.09 -1.18 1.77
C CYS A 62 2.85 -2.23 2.59
N LYS A 63 3.57 -1.79 3.63
CA LYS A 63 4.12 -2.73 4.61
C LYS A 63 3.02 -3.32 5.47
N LYS A 64 3.00 -4.65 5.61
CA LYS A 64 2.05 -5.39 6.48
C LYS A 64 1.91 -4.80 7.89
N LYS A 65 3.01 -4.36 8.51
CA LYS A 65 3.01 -3.72 9.84
C LYS A 65 2.19 -2.42 9.94
N ARG A 66 1.81 -1.81 8.81
CA ARG A 66 1.00 -0.59 8.72
C ARG A 66 -0.47 -0.87 8.44
N GLN A 67 -0.81 -2.08 8.00
CA GLN A 67 -2.19 -2.52 7.81
C GLN A 67 -2.76 -2.99 9.16
N THR A 68 -3.32 -2.05 9.90
CA THR A 68 -3.81 -2.27 11.27
C THR A 68 -5.33 -2.09 11.40
N ASN A 69 -5.99 -1.69 10.32
CA ASN A 69 -7.42 -1.50 10.28
C ASN A 69 -8.16 -2.84 10.29
N SER A 70 -9.26 -2.92 11.04
CA SER A 70 -10.18 -4.07 11.05
C SER A 70 -11.35 -3.90 10.09
N ILE A 71 -11.54 -2.69 9.55
CA ILE A 71 -12.62 -2.30 8.64
C ILE A 71 -11.95 -1.85 7.33
N PRO A 72 -12.42 -2.31 6.16
CA PRO A 72 -11.87 -1.90 4.87
C PRO A 72 -12.03 -0.40 4.64
N THR A 73 -11.16 0.17 3.79
CA THR A 73 -11.27 1.57 3.39
C THR A 73 -12.60 1.86 2.69
N ILE A 74 -13.03 0.96 1.79
CA ILE A 74 -14.33 1.02 1.12
C ILE A 74 -15.13 -0.20 1.55
N CYS A 75 -16.29 0.03 2.18
CA CYS A 75 -17.19 -1.06 2.56
C CYS A 75 -18.11 -1.39 1.39
N GLY A 76 -18.12 -2.65 0.96
CA GLY A 76 -18.95 -3.12 -0.15
C GLY A 76 -19.13 -4.64 -0.14
N GLY A 77 -19.98 -5.15 -1.02
CA GLY A 77 -20.27 -6.59 -1.11
C GLY A 77 -19.02 -7.45 -1.34
N GLY A 78 -18.01 -6.92 -2.04
CA GLY A 78 -16.74 -7.61 -2.25
C GLY A 78 -15.86 -7.73 -1.01
N THR A 79 -16.09 -6.92 0.03
CA THR A 79 -15.24 -6.89 1.24
C THR A 79 -15.77 -7.74 2.39
N VAL A 80 -16.99 -8.25 2.26
CA VAL A 80 -17.74 -8.94 3.33
C VAL A 80 -17.66 -10.45 3.13
N GLU A 81 -17.15 -11.16 4.14
CA GLU A 81 -17.04 -12.62 4.16
C GLU A 81 -18.37 -13.27 4.59
N PHE A 82 -19.07 -12.67 5.56
CA PHE A 82 -20.30 -13.23 6.11
C PHE A 82 -21.24 -12.17 6.66
N VAL A 83 -22.55 -12.38 6.49
CA VAL A 83 -23.60 -11.52 7.05
C VAL A 83 -24.65 -12.38 7.74
N SER A 84 -25.11 -11.91 8.90
CA SER A 84 -26.25 -12.47 9.63
C SER A 84 -27.11 -11.34 10.23
N SER A 85 -28.24 -11.71 10.80
CA SER A 85 -29.07 -10.77 11.59
C SER A 85 -28.36 -10.19 12.82
N ARG A 86 -27.22 -10.76 13.25
CA ARG A 86 -26.45 -10.32 14.41
C ARG A 86 -25.23 -9.46 14.05
N GLY A 87 -24.95 -9.28 12.75
CA GLY A 87 -23.80 -8.51 12.25
C GLY A 87 -23.11 -9.19 11.09
N HIS A 88 -21.93 -8.67 10.73
CA HIS A 88 -21.14 -9.12 9.59
C HIS A 88 -19.65 -9.24 9.92
N TYR A 89 -18.95 -10.04 9.12
CA TYR A 89 -17.50 -10.17 9.13
C TYR A 89 -16.94 -9.74 7.78
N TYR A 90 -15.86 -8.98 7.81
CA TYR A 90 -15.08 -8.66 6.61
C TYR A 90 -14.07 -9.75 6.32
N ILE A 91 -13.62 -9.83 5.07
CA ILE A 91 -12.57 -10.75 4.63
C ILE A 91 -11.34 -10.62 5.53
N SER A 92 -10.81 -11.76 5.96
CA SER A 92 -9.68 -11.80 6.90
C SER A 92 -8.35 -11.50 6.22
N ASP A 93 -8.19 -11.87 4.94
CA ASP A 93 -7.05 -11.48 4.13
C ASP A 93 -7.07 -9.97 3.84
N LEU A 94 -5.96 -9.30 4.15
CA LEU A 94 -5.86 -7.85 4.07
C LEU A 94 -5.79 -7.32 2.64
N GLU A 95 -5.16 -8.08 1.73
CA GLU A 95 -5.01 -7.65 0.34
C GLU A 95 -6.35 -7.80 -0.38
N GLU A 96 -6.99 -8.96 -0.24
CA GLU A 96 -8.31 -9.21 -0.82
C GLU A 96 -9.35 -8.23 -0.28
N ARG A 97 -9.33 -7.95 1.04
CA ARG A 97 -10.28 -7.03 1.65
C ARG A 97 -10.16 -5.59 1.13
N GLU A 98 -8.95 -5.10 0.84
CA GLU A 98 -8.77 -3.72 0.33
C GLU A 98 -8.89 -3.63 -1.19
N GLU A 99 -8.72 -4.74 -1.93
CA GLU A 99 -8.89 -4.78 -3.39
C GLU A 99 -10.37 -4.88 -3.81
N ALA A 100 -11.21 -5.53 -2.99
CA ALA A 100 -12.60 -5.82 -3.34
C ALA A 100 -13.58 -4.65 -3.13
N GLY A 101 -13.09 -3.50 -2.69
CA GLY A 101 -13.84 -2.28 -2.42
C GLY A 101 -13.98 -1.34 -3.61
#